data_AF-A0A7S3WV94-F1
#
_entry.id   AF-A0A7S3WV94-F1
#
_cell.length_a   1.000
_cell.length_b   1.000
_cell.length_c   1.000
_cell.angle_alpha   90.00
_cell.angle_beta   90.00
_cell.angle_gamma   90.00
#
_symmetry.space_group_name_H-M   'P 1'
#
loop_
_entity.id
_entity.type
_entity.pdbx_description
1 polymer ?
#
loop_
_entity_poly.entity_id
_entity_poly.type
_entity_poly.pdbx_seq_one_letter_code
_entity_poly.pdbx_strand_id
1 'polypeptide(L)'
;MLAKFTLLATLATASALKVAKTSVPKPVLKLRGGEIDIPTVNLVNALYYGGYGVPLLVNHDKFFGPDGIISYTKKNIGDESAIGLFFSRFTGVMFCALSAGYLIDKESTMLAKQFGLGSLGFVPLLFMNSQDDTNYKAKMWKMQHLIHLPLTALTLLKAFKKE
;
A
#
# COMPACT_ATOMS: atom_id res chain seq x y z
N MET A 1 5.80 -20.90 -13.70
CA MET A 1 4.72 -19.91 -13.49
C MET A 1 5.22 -18.61 -12.83
N LEU A 2 6.13 -18.71 -11.86
CA LEU A 2 6.78 -17.57 -11.17
C LEU A 2 7.47 -16.55 -12.10
N ALA A 3 8.16 -17.02 -13.14
CA ALA A 3 8.89 -16.17 -14.08
C ALA A 3 8.01 -15.18 -14.87
N LYS A 4 6.73 -15.51 -15.12
CA LYS A 4 5.81 -14.63 -15.85
C LYS A 4 5.37 -13.43 -15.00
N PHE A 5 5.18 -13.64 -13.70
CA PHE A 5 4.82 -12.58 -12.75
C PHE A 5 6.02 -11.68 -12.41
N THR A 6 7.23 -12.25 -12.31
CA THR A 6 8.46 -11.47 -12.16
C THR A 6 8.72 -10.59 -13.36
N LEU A 7 8.48 -11.11 -14.58
CA LEU A 7 8.62 -10.34 -15.82
C LEU A 7 7.58 -9.21 -15.91
N LEU A 8 6.34 -9.45 -15.50
CA LEU A 8 5.30 -8.42 -15.48
C LEU A 8 5.60 -7.32 -14.44
N ALA A 9 6.12 -7.70 -13.26
CA ALA A 9 6.54 -6.77 -12.21
C ALA A 9 7.78 -5.96 -12.61
N THR A 10 8.74 -6.56 -13.33
CA THR A 10 9.90 -5.84 -13.87
C THR A 10 9.52 -4.96 -15.05
N LEU A 11 8.56 -5.34 -15.89
CA LEU A 11 8.06 -4.46 -16.96
C LEU A 11 7.26 -3.28 -16.41
N ALA A 12 6.41 -3.49 -15.39
CA ALA A 12 5.65 -2.41 -14.74
C ALA A 12 6.56 -1.42 -13.99
N THR A 13 7.64 -1.91 -13.38
CA THR A 13 8.67 -1.05 -12.75
C THR A 13 9.61 -0.40 -13.75
N ALA A 14 9.92 -1.05 -14.88
CA ALA A 14 10.76 -0.49 -15.94
C ALA A 14 10.07 0.64 -16.72
N SER A 15 8.73 0.60 -16.87
CA SER A 15 7.97 1.72 -17.45
C SER A 15 7.93 2.96 -16.55
N ALA A 16 8.08 2.80 -15.23
CA ALA A 16 8.21 3.91 -14.28
C ALA A 16 9.62 4.55 -14.28
N LEU A 17 10.61 3.89 -14.90
CA LEU A 17 12.00 4.33 -14.98
C LEU A 17 12.34 5.14 -16.25
N LYS A 18 11.39 5.32 -17.17
CA LYS A 18 11.55 6.22 -18.32
C LYS A 18 10.92 7.59 -18.04
N VAL A 19 11.48 8.27 -17.04
CA VAL A 19 11.33 9.73 -16.92
C VAL A 19 12.18 10.35 -18.02
N ALA A 20 11.54 11.16 -18.86
CA ALA A 20 12.21 11.91 -19.92
C ALA A 20 13.29 12.84 -19.34
N LYS A 21 14.41 12.94 -20.07
CA LYS A 21 15.51 13.94 -20.04
C LYS A 21 15.20 15.20 -19.19
N THR A 22 16.03 15.72 -18.30
CA THR A 22 17.50 15.70 -18.14
C THR A 22 17.82 16.32 -16.79
N SER A 23 18.50 15.61 -15.90
CA SER A 23 19.45 16.21 -14.94
C SER A 23 20.41 15.11 -14.50
N VAL A 24 21.72 15.37 -14.52
CA VAL A 24 22.71 14.39 -14.08
C VAL A 24 22.56 14.24 -12.55
N PRO A 25 22.08 13.11 -12.01
CA PRO A 25 21.77 13.04 -10.60
C PRO A 25 23.07 12.92 -9.81
N LYS A 26 23.37 13.91 -8.94
CA LYS A 26 24.49 13.81 -8.00
C LYS A 26 24.27 12.57 -7.10
N PRO A 27 25.29 11.73 -6.86
CA PRO A 27 25.14 10.40 -6.24
C PRO A 27 24.49 10.39 -4.84
N VAL A 28 24.50 11.53 -4.13
CA VAL A 28 23.87 11.71 -2.82
C VAL A 28 22.32 11.72 -2.87
N LEU A 29 21.71 11.99 -4.03
CA LEU A 29 20.24 12.05 -4.19
C LEU A 29 19.58 10.68 -4.41
N LYS A 30 20.34 9.63 -4.76
CA LYS A 30 19.81 8.27 -4.95
C LYS A 30 19.32 7.60 -3.66
N LEU A 31 19.81 8.04 -2.49
CA LEU A 31 19.45 7.48 -1.19
C LEU A 31 18.26 8.19 -0.51
N ARG A 32 17.70 9.25 -1.13
CA ARG A 32 16.59 10.07 -0.58
C ARG A 32 15.26 9.94 -1.35
N GLY A 33 15.08 8.88 -2.13
CA GLY A 33 13.81 8.61 -2.82
C GLY A 33 13.65 9.25 -4.20
N GLY A 34 14.74 9.65 -4.86
CA GLY A 34 14.76 10.02 -6.30
C GLY A 34 13.78 11.13 -6.72
N GLU A 35 13.71 11.40 -8.02
CA GLU A 35 12.82 12.37 -8.67
C GLU A 35 11.35 11.87 -8.76
N ILE A 36 10.84 11.13 -7.77
CA ILE A 36 9.42 10.71 -7.79
C ILE A 36 8.56 11.95 -7.50
N ASP A 37 7.66 12.28 -8.43
CA ASP A 37 6.72 13.39 -8.37
C ASP A 37 5.43 13.01 -7.59
N ILE A 38 4.65 14.03 -7.22
CA ILE A 38 3.40 13.82 -6.45
C ILE A 38 2.41 12.91 -7.19
N PRO A 39 2.20 13.04 -8.51
CA PRO A 39 1.33 12.13 -9.27
C PRO A 39 1.74 10.67 -9.18
N THR A 40 3.03 10.37 -9.27
CA THR A 40 3.52 8.99 -9.14
C THR A 40 3.31 8.47 -7.72
N VAL A 41 3.56 9.29 -6.69
CA VAL A 41 3.28 8.93 -5.29
C VAL A 41 1.79 8.62 -5.11
N ASN A 42 0.91 9.49 -5.60
CA ASN A 42 -0.53 9.30 -5.48
C ASN A 42 -1.02 8.07 -6.26
N LEU A 43 -0.49 7.80 -7.45
CA LEU A 43 -0.81 6.62 -8.24
C LEU A 43 -0.43 5.33 -7.50
N VAL A 44 0.81 5.24 -7.02
CA VAL A 44 1.30 4.04 -6.30
C VAL A 44 0.47 3.79 -5.04
N ASN A 45 0.16 4.84 -4.28
CA ASN A 45 -0.69 4.71 -3.10
C ASN A 45 -2.13 4.32 -3.47
N ALA A 46 -2.71 4.90 -4.52
CA ALA A 46 -4.06 4.55 -4.96
C ALA A 46 -4.15 3.08 -5.43
N LEU A 47 -3.13 2.58 -6.14
CA LEU A 47 -3.06 1.17 -6.52
C LEU A 47 -2.89 0.26 -5.31
N TYR A 48 -2.02 0.64 -4.37
CA TYR A 48 -1.77 -0.14 -3.17
C TYR A 48 -3.01 -0.18 -2.27
N TYR A 49 -3.51 0.98 -1.82
CA TYR A 49 -4.67 1.05 -0.94
C TYR A 49 -5.95 0.60 -1.63
N GLY A 50 -6.20 0.99 -2.87
CA GLY A 50 -7.35 0.51 -3.64
C GLY A 50 -7.32 -1.00 -3.85
N GLY A 51 -6.12 -1.57 -4.05
CA GLY A 51 -5.88 -3.00 -4.14
C GLY A 51 -6.19 -3.77 -2.85
N TYR A 52 -6.04 -3.15 -1.66
CA TYR A 52 -6.55 -3.71 -0.40
C TYR A 52 -8.03 -3.41 -0.18
N GLY A 53 -8.48 -2.23 -0.59
CA GLY A 53 -9.82 -1.71 -0.34
C GLY A 53 -10.91 -2.55 -1.00
N VAL A 54 -10.72 -2.88 -2.28
CA VAL A 54 -11.70 -3.67 -3.04
C VAL A 54 -11.91 -5.08 -2.44
N PRO A 55 -10.85 -5.87 -2.16
CA PRO A 55 -10.99 -7.15 -1.47
C PRO A 55 -11.70 -7.05 -0.12
N LEU A 56 -11.33 -6.07 0.73
CA LEU A 56 -11.97 -5.86 2.03
C LEU A 56 -13.47 -5.52 1.88
N LEU A 57 -13.81 -4.72 0.87
CA LEU A 57 -15.16 -4.29 0.61
C LEU A 57 -16.05 -5.35 -0.04
N VAL A 58 -15.49 -6.25 -0.86
CA VAL A 58 -16.28 -7.20 -1.65
C VAL A 58 -16.31 -8.59 -1.00
N ASN A 59 -15.15 -9.17 -0.69
CA ASN A 59 -15.07 -10.53 -0.16
C ASN A 59 -13.75 -10.75 0.60
N HIS A 60 -13.65 -10.17 1.80
CA HIS A 60 -12.43 -10.18 2.61
C HIS A 60 -11.88 -11.60 2.89
N ASP A 61 -12.74 -12.61 3.05
CA ASP A 61 -12.30 -13.98 3.38
C ASP A 61 -11.66 -14.68 2.20
N LYS A 62 -12.25 -14.53 1.00
CA LYS A 62 -11.69 -15.12 -0.23
C LYS A 62 -10.29 -14.57 -0.56
N PHE A 63 -10.00 -13.33 -0.16
CA PHE A 63 -8.70 -12.72 -0.44
C PHE A 63 -7.71 -12.87 0.70
N PHE A 64 -8.12 -12.61 1.95
CA PHE A 64 -7.20 -12.47 3.10
C PHE A 64 -7.39 -13.52 4.20
N GLY A 65 -8.45 -14.32 4.13
CA GLY A 65 -8.74 -15.40 5.07
C GLY A 65 -7.71 -16.54 5.04
N PRO A 66 -7.94 -17.63 5.79
CA PRO A 66 -7.00 -18.74 5.97
C PRO A 66 -6.59 -19.40 4.65
N ASP A 67 -7.52 -19.54 3.71
CA ASP A 67 -7.30 -20.11 2.37
C ASP A 67 -7.40 -19.06 1.26
N GLY A 68 -7.27 -17.78 1.62
CA GLY A 68 -7.37 -16.67 0.69
C GLY A 68 -6.18 -16.55 -0.27
N ILE A 69 -6.39 -15.86 -1.38
CA ILE A 69 -5.37 -15.62 -2.43
C ILE A 69 -4.07 -15.04 -1.84
N ILE A 70 -4.20 -14.09 -0.92
CA ILE A 70 -3.09 -13.50 -0.15
C ILE A 70 -3.45 -13.62 1.32
N SER A 71 -3.23 -14.81 1.88
CA SER A 71 -3.69 -15.10 3.23
C SER A 71 -2.91 -14.36 4.33
N TYR A 72 -3.61 -13.53 5.12
CA TYR A 72 -3.05 -12.78 6.26
C TYR A 72 -3.50 -13.35 7.61
N THR A 73 -4.67 -13.95 7.69
CA THR A 73 -5.27 -14.46 8.94
C THR A 73 -5.30 -15.98 8.95
N LYS A 74 -5.38 -16.58 10.14
CA LYS A 74 -5.60 -18.03 10.33
C LYS A 74 -7.07 -18.39 10.53
N LYS A 75 -7.93 -17.38 10.68
CA LYS A 75 -9.38 -17.49 10.85
C LYS A 75 -10.06 -16.61 9.81
N ASN A 76 -11.30 -16.93 9.43
CA ASN A 76 -12.07 -16.04 8.57
C ASN A 76 -12.33 -14.73 9.32
N ILE A 77 -12.16 -13.62 8.63
CA ILE A 77 -12.51 -12.28 9.12
C ILE A 77 -14.03 -12.17 9.21
N GLY A 78 -14.79 -12.91 8.38
CA GLY A 78 -16.25 -12.98 8.48
C GLY A 78 -16.77 -13.67 9.74
N ASP A 79 -15.94 -14.53 10.36
CA ASP A 79 -16.26 -15.22 11.61
C ASP A 79 -15.87 -14.37 12.85
N GLU A 80 -15.30 -13.18 12.63
CA GLU A 80 -15.11 -12.18 13.68
C GLU A 80 -16.47 -11.65 14.20
N SER A 81 -16.45 -11.01 15.37
CA SER A 81 -17.62 -10.30 15.89
C SER A 81 -18.21 -9.33 14.84
N ALA A 82 -19.49 -8.97 14.95
CA ALA A 82 -20.13 -7.98 14.07
C ALA A 82 -19.32 -6.67 13.97
N ILE A 83 -18.60 -6.32 15.05
CA ILE A 83 -17.69 -5.18 15.11
C ILE A 83 -16.46 -5.39 14.20
N GLY A 84 -15.84 -6.57 14.23
CA GLY A 84 -14.70 -6.91 13.36
C GLY A 84 -15.07 -6.87 11.87
N LEU A 85 -16.23 -7.41 11.52
CA LEU A 85 -16.75 -7.36 10.15
C LEU A 85 -17.02 -5.92 9.70
N PHE A 86 -17.63 -5.10 10.56
CA PHE A 86 -17.85 -3.67 10.30
C PHE A 86 -16.52 -2.96 10.02
N PHE A 87 -15.50 -3.13 10.88
CA PHE A 87 -14.22 -2.48 10.69
C PHE A 87 -13.51 -2.93 9.41
N SER A 88 -13.57 -4.22 9.06
CA SER A 88 -13.02 -4.73 7.80
C SER A 88 -13.64 -4.02 6.58
N ARG A 89 -14.98 -3.96 6.52
CA ARG A 89 -15.70 -3.30 5.41
C ARG A 89 -15.47 -1.79 5.40
N PHE A 90 -15.50 -1.15 6.57
CA PHE A 90 -15.26 0.28 6.70
C PHE A 90 -13.85 0.67 6.26
N THR A 91 -12.83 -0.09 6.66
CA THR A 91 -11.47 0.08 6.15
C THR A 91 -11.41 -0.09 4.63
N GLY A 92 -12.13 -1.06 4.09
CA GLY A 92 -12.29 -1.24 2.64
C GLY A 92 -12.84 0.01 1.94
N VAL A 93 -13.94 0.57 2.46
CA VAL A 93 -14.53 1.82 1.94
C VAL A 93 -13.55 2.98 2.01
N MET A 94 -12.87 3.17 3.15
CA MET A 94 -11.91 4.26 3.34
C MET A 94 -10.75 4.19 2.35
N PHE A 95 -10.22 2.98 2.13
CA PHE A 95 -9.15 2.77 1.15
C PHE A 95 -9.61 3.03 -0.28
N CYS A 96 -10.81 2.58 -0.65
CA CYS A 96 -11.39 2.88 -1.96
C CYS A 96 -11.65 4.37 -2.15
N ALA A 97 -12.19 5.06 -1.14
CA ALA A 97 -12.50 6.48 -1.20
C ALA A 97 -11.24 7.34 -1.37
N LEU A 98 -10.20 7.09 -0.58
CA LEU A 98 -8.91 7.77 -0.72
C LEU A 98 -8.27 7.47 -2.08
N SER A 99 -8.34 6.22 -2.55
CA SER A 99 -7.81 5.83 -3.86
C SER A 99 -8.56 6.47 -5.02
N ALA A 100 -9.88 6.65 -4.90
CA ALA A 100 -10.67 7.37 -5.90
C ALA A 100 -10.28 8.86 -5.97
N GLY A 101 -9.74 9.44 -4.89
CA GLY A 101 -9.18 10.80 -4.90
C GLY A 101 -8.13 11.02 -6.00
N TYR A 102 -7.36 9.98 -6.37
CA TYR A 102 -6.40 10.05 -7.47
C TYR A 102 -7.07 10.32 -8.83
N LEU A 103 -8.27 9.79 -9.05
CA LEU A 103 -9.02 10.00 -10.29
C LEU A 103 -9.59 11.41 -10.40
N ILE A 104 -9.72 12.11 -9.26
CA ILE A 104 -10.24 13.47 -9.18
C ILE A 104 -9.09 14.48 -9.29
N ASP A 105 -8.04 14.30 -8.49
CA ASP A 105 -6.90 15.22 -8.45
C ASP A 105 -5.59 14.46 -8.17
N LYS A 106 -4.98 13.97 -9.25
CA LYS A 106 -3.72 13.23 -9.22
C LYS A 106 -2.52 14.08 -8.74
N GLU A 107 -2.55 15.39 -8.94
CA GLU A 107 -1.46 16.32 -8.60
C GLU A 107 -1.54 16.78 -7.13
N SER A 108 -2.60 16.40 -6.41
CA SER A 108 -2.86 16.88 -5.06
C SER A 108 -1.79 16.46 -4.05
N THR A 109 -1.04 17.43 -3.54
CA THR A 109 -0.18 17.24 -2.36
C THR A 109 -1.01 16.91 -1.12
N MET A 110 -2.25 17.37 -1.02
CA MET A 110 -3.13 17.03 0.11
C MET A 110 -3.49 15.54 0.09
N LEU A 111 -3.81 14.98 -1.09
CA LEU A 111 -4.04 13.55 -1.24
C LEU A 111 -2.81 12.73 -0.81
N ALA A 112 -1.61 13.17 -1.22
CA ALA A 112 -0.36 12.53 -0.81
C ALA A 112 -0.18 12.56 0.72
N LYS A 113 -0.56 13.66 1.39
CA LYS A 113 -0.54 13.77 2.86
C LYS A 113 -1.54 12.83 3.51
N GLN A 114 -2.74 12.72 2.97
CA GLN A 114 -3.76 11.79 3.48
C GLN A 114 -3.28 10.34 3.38
N PHE A 115 -2.71 9.94 2.24
CA PHE A 115 -2.06 8.64 2.11
C PHE A 115 -0.93 8.47 3.11
N GLY A 116 -0.01 9.42 3.21
CA GLY A 116 1.15 9.31 4.11
C GLY A 116 0.76 9.15 5.58
N LEU A 117 -0.17 9.98 6.06
CA LEU A 117 -0.66 9.93 7.45
C LEU A 117 -1.49 8.67 7.71
N GLY A 118 -2.35 8.26 6.78
CA GLY A 118 -3.11 7.02 6.90
C GLY A 118 -2.20 5.79 6.93
N SER A 119 -1.16 5.79 6.08
CA SER A 119 -0.14 4.74 6.07
C SER A 119 0.61 4.69 7.40
N LEU A 120 1.01 5.85 7.94
CA LEU A 120 1.69 5.92 9.23
C LEU A 120 0.84 5.35 10.36
N GLY A 121 -0.47 5.64 10.37
CA GLY A 121 -1.41 5.08 11.33
C GLY A 121 -1.57 3.56 11.27
N PHE A 122 -1.22 2.93 10.14
CA PHE A 122 -1.30 1.48 9.95
C PHE A 122 -0.04 0.73 10.45
N VAL A 123 1.06 1.46 10.71
CA VAL A 123 2.32 0.88 11.16
C VAL A 123 2.21 0.10 12.48
N PRO A 124 1.55 0.60 13.55
CA PRO A 124 1.38 -0.18 14.78
C PRO A 124 0.67 -1.52 14.55
N LEU A 125 -0.35 -1.53 13.68
CA LEU A 125 -1.14 -2.71 13.36
C LEU A 125 -0.29 -3.78 12.64
N LEU A 126 0.62 -3.36 11.76
CA LEU A 126 1.60 -4.25 11.13
C LEU A 126 2.47 -4.97 12.17
N PHE A 127 3.02 -4.23 13.11
CA PHE A 127 3.87 -4.80 14.15
C PHE A 127 3.08 -5.76 15.04
N MET A 128 1.91 -5.35 15.54
CA MET A 128 1.04 -6.18 16.38
C MET A 128 0.68 -7.51 15.69
N ASN A 129 0.23 -7.46 14.44
CA ASN A 129 -0.18 -8.66 13.72
C ASN A 129 0.99 -9.56 13.33
N SER A 130 2.21 -9.01 13.19
CA SER A 130 3.41 -9.82 12.94
C SER A 130 3.96 -10.54 14.16
N GLN A 131 3.52 -10.14 15.37
CA GLN A 131 3.89 -10.73 16.64
C GLN A 131 2.82 -11.72 17.15
N ASP A 132 1.58 -11.61 16.68
CA ASP A 132 0.50 -12.53 17.00
C ASP A 132 0.43 -13.70 16.01
N ASP A 133 1.32 -14.68 16.22
CA ASP A 133 1.30 -15.94 15.50
C ASP A 133 0.09 -16.83 15.84
N THR A 134 -0.77 -16.47 16.80
CA THR A 134 -1.97 -17.27 17.10
C THR A 134 -3.07 -16.99 16.10
N ASN A 135 -3.30 -15.72 15.76
CA ASN A 135 -4.39 -15.31 14.89
C ASN A 135 -3.94 -15.00 13.45
N TYR A 136 -2.67 -14.67 13.25
CA TYR A 136 -2.16 -14.19 11.97
C TYR A 136 -1.05 -15.04 11.38
N LYS A 137 -0.87 -14.93 10.06
CA LYS A 137 0.25 -15.55 9.35
C LYS A 137 1.44 -14.58 9.39
N ALA A 138 2.27 -14.64 10.44
CA ALA A 138 3.32 -13.64 10.66
C ALA A 138 4.28 -13.47 9.47
N LYS A 139 4.55 -14.53 8.69
CA LYS A 139 5.38 -14.42 7.48
C LYS A 139 4.80 -13.42 6.47
N MET A 140 3.49 -13.43 6.26
CA MET A 140 2.83 -12.52 5.33
C MET A 140 2.82 -11.09 5.88
N TRP A 141 2.55 -10.92 7.18
CA TRP A 141 2.66 -9.61 7.82
C TRP A 141 4.09 -9.07 7.78
N LYS A 142 5.12 -9.89 8.00
CA LYS A 142 6.53 -9.48 7.86
C LYS A 142 6.87 -9.08 6.42
N MET A 143 6.36 -9.80 5.42
CA MET A 143 6.48 -9.36 4.01
C MET A 143 5.82 -8.01 3.78
N GLN A 144 4.68 -7.76 4.41
CA GLN A 144 3.99 -6.47 4.32
C GLN A 144 4.84 -5.30 4.84
N HIS A 145 5.70 -5.53 5.85
CA HIS A 145 6.62 -4.49 6.34
C HIS A 145 7.57 -4.01 5.24
N LEU A 146 8.03 -4.92 4.37
CA LEU A 146 8.97 -4.62 3.30
C LEU A 146 8.39 -3.73 2.20
N ILE A 147 7.06 -3.66 2.09
CA ILE A 147 6.35 -2.84 1.12
C ILE A 147 5.81 -1.58 1.79
N HIS A 148 5.13 -1.76 2.93
CA HIS A 148 4.42 -0.70 3.60
C HIS A 148 5.36 0.36 4.20
N LEU A 149 6.40 -0.05 4.94
CA LEU A 149 7.28 0.92 5.61
C LEU A 149 8.04 1.82 4.61
N PRO A 150 8.62 1.27 3.51
CA PRO A 150 9.26 2.12 2.50
C PRO A 150 8.27 3.03 1.80
N LEU A 151 7.07 2.54 1.46
CA LEU A 151 6.04 3.35 0.81
C LEU A 151 5.55 4.49 1.72
N THR A 152 5.33 4.22 3.01
CA THR A 152 4.97 5.23 4.02
C THR A 152 6.06 6.29 4.13
N ALA A 153 7.32 5.87 4.28
CA ALA A 153 8.44 6.80 4.40
C ALA A 153 8.58 7.68 3.15
N LEU A 154 8.52 7.08 1.95
CA LEU A 154 8.58 7.80 0.68
C LEU A 154 7.44 8.81 0.56
N THR A 155 6.21 8.39 0.86
CA THR A 155 5.02 9.21 0.75
C THR A 155 5.10 10.40 1.71
N LEU A 156 5.48 10.19 2.97
CA LEU A 156 5.66 11.28 3.94
C LEU A 156 6.76 12.25 3.53
N LEU A 157 7.92 11.73 3.11
CA LEU A 157 9.04 12.57 2.65
C LEU A 157 8.65 13.45 1.46
N LYS A 158 7.81 12.95 0.55
CA LYS A 158 7.34 13.70 -0.61
C LYS A 158 6.19 14.64 -0.28
N ALA A 159 5.19 14.17 0.45
CA ALA A 159 3.99 14.93 0.78
C ALA A 159 4.27 16.15 1.68
N PHE A 160 5.34 16.09 2.49
CA PHE A 160 5.72 17.17 3.42
C PHE A 160 6.99 17.92 3.04
N LYS A 161 7.55 17.66 1.86
CA LYS A 161 8.68 18.45 1.36
C LYS A 161 8.21 19.90 1.15
N LYS A 162 8.86 20.85 1.81
CA LYS A 162 8.65 22.29 1.52
C LYS A 162 9.24 22.58 0.14
N GLU A 163 8.45 23.25 -0.70
CA GLU A 163 8.91 23.84 -1.96
C GLU A 163 9.83 25.03 -1.71
#